data_AF-G9KWJ5-F1
#
_entry.id   AF-G9KWJ5-F1
#
_cell.length_a   1.000
_cell.length_b   1.000
_cell.length_c   1.000
_cell.angle_alpha   90.00
_cell.angle_beta   90.00
_cell.angle_gamma   90.00
#
_symmetry.space_group_name_H-M   'P 1'
#
loop_
_entity.id
_entity.type
_entity.pdbx_description
1 polymer ?
#
loop_
_entity_poly.entity_id
_entity_poly.type
_entity_poly.pdbx_seq_one_letter_code
_entity_poly.pdbx_strand_id
1 'polypeptide(L)'
;LRIEADATDNGDQDPVTTPLRLITNQGRIQIALKRRTKDCNVVASKLMFLLDDLLWVLTDSQLKAMMKYAESLSEAMEKSAQQRKSLAPEPVQITPPAPSAQQSWA
;
A
#
# COMPACT_ATOMS: atom_id res chain seq x y z
N LEU A 1 1.59 2.15 -20.51
CA LEU A 1 1.57 1.37 -19.23
C LEU A 1 0.22 0.65 -19.15
N ARG A 2 0.19 -0.60 -18.68
CA ARG A 2 -1.03 -1.40 -18.52
C ARG A 2 -1.10 -1.93 -17.09
N ILE A 3 -2.22 -1.72 -16.43
CA ILE A 3 -2.52 -2.24 -15.09
C ILE A 3 -3.64 -3.27 -15.27
N GLU A 4 -3.45 -4.45 -14.69
CA GLU A 4 -4.45 -5.52 -14.72
C GLU A 4 -4.78 -5.96 -13.30
N ALA A 5 -6.03 -6.32 -13.06
CA ALA A 5 -6.45 -6.97 -11.84
C ALA A 5 -7.05 -8.34 -12.18
N ASP A 6 -6.66 -9.35 -11.39
CA ASP A 6 -7.34 -10.66 -11.32
C ASP A 6 -7.92 -10.93 -9.91
N ALA A 7 -9.14 -11.48 -9.86
CA ALA A 7 -9.86 -11.70 -8.60
C ALA A 7 -9.33 -13.01 -8.05
N THR A 8 -8.73 -12.98 -6.86
CA THR A 8 -8.23 -14.19 -6.21
C THR A 8 -9.42 -14.99 -5.69
N ASP A 9 -9.95 -15.88 -6.52
CA ASP A 9 -10.96 -16.86 -6.10
C ASP A 9 -10.24 -18.06 -5.47
N ASN A 10 -10.49 -18.31 -4.18
CA ASN A 10 -10.02 -19.51 -3.49
C ASN A 10 -11.03 -20.67 -3.61
N GLY A 11 -12.11 -20.49 -4.39
CA GLY A 11 -13.14 -21.48 -4.67
C GLY A 11 -12.94 -22.17 -6.02
N ASP A 12 -13.14 -23.47 -6.00
CA ASP A 12 -13.05 -24.41 -7.12
C ASP A 12 -14.13 -24.17 -8.19
N GLN A 13 -14.13 -23.05 -8.94
CA GLN A 13 -14.88 -22.89 -10.22
C GLN A 13 -14.29 -21.89 -11.23
N ASP A 14 -14.18 -22.39 -12.46
CA ASP A 14 -13.97 -21.79 -13.80
C ASP A 14 -12.76 -20.84 -14.07
N PRO A 15 -11.80 -21.26 -14.93
CA PRO A 15 -10.55 -20.55 -15.23
C PRO A 15 -10.68 -19.40 -16.25
N VAL A 16 -11.82 -18.71 -16.30
CA VAL A 16 -12.01 -17.59 -17.25
C VAL A 16 -12.47 -16.35 -16.50
N THR A 17 -11.59 -15.83 -15.64
CA THR A 17 -11.77 -14.47 -15.12
C THR A 17 -11.63 -13.49 -16.29
N THR A 18 -12.56 -12.55 -16.40
CA THR A 18 -12.41 -11.45 -17.36
C THR A 18 -11.57 -10.38 -16.65
N PRO A 19 -10.29 -10.19 -17.01
CA PRO A 19 -9.41 -9.29 -16.28
C PRO A 19 -9.85 -7.84 -16.48
N LEU A 20 -9.81 -7.05 -15.42
CA LEU A 20 -9.95 -5.61 -15.52
C LEU A 20 -8.67 -5.02 -16.06
N ARG A 21 -8.77 -4.13 -17.05
CA ARG A 21 -7.61 -3.52 -17.70
C ARG A 21 -7.74 -2.02 -17.70
N LEU A 22 -6.71 -1.38 -17.15
CA LEU A 22 -6.48 0.05 -17.30
C LEU A 22 -5.26 0.25 -18.18
N ILE A 23 -5.47 0.88 -19.33
CA ILE A 23 -4.43 1.15 -20.31
C ILE A 23 -4.17 2.65 -20.34
N THR A 24 -2.90 3.04 -20.34
CA THR A 24 -2.50 4.41 -20.68
C THR A 24 -1.47 4.40 -21.80
N ASN A 25 -1.65 5.32 -22.74
CA ASN A 25 -0.74 5.52 -23.86
C ASN A 25 0.62 6.02 -23.34
N GLN A 26 0.59 7.08 -22.52
CA GLN A 26 1.78 7.69 -21.94
C GLN A 26 1.60 7.86 -20.44
N GLY A 27 2.65 7.51 -19.70
CA GLY A 27 2.66 7.69 -18.26
C GLY A 27 4.07 7.65 -17.70
N ARG A 28 4.24 8.32 -16.56
CA ARG A 28 5.49 8.41 -15.82
C ARG A 28 5.26 7.96 -14.39
N ILE A 29 6.16 7.11 -13.89
CA ILE A 29 6.22 6.72 -12.49
C ILE A 29 7.37 7.49 -11.85
N GLN A 30 7.11 8.17 -10.74
CA GLN A 30 8.13 8.83 -9.94
C GLN A 30 8.20 8.21 -8.56
N ILE A 31 9.38 7.72 -8.20
CA ILE A 31 9.67 7.15 -6.89
C ILE A 31 10.69 8.06 -6.20
N ALA A 32 10.34 8.57 -5.03
CA ALA A 32 11.25 9.33 -4.19
C ALA A 32 11.44 8.58 -2.87
N LEU A 33 12.70 8.37 -2.49
CA LEU A 33 13.08 7.74 -1.23
C LEU A 33 13.86 8.76 -0.40
N LYS A 34 13.42 9.00 0.84
CA LYS A 34 14.18 9.79 1.81
C LYS A 34 15.09 8.83 2.58
N ARG A 35 16.39 8.96 2.35
CA ARG A 35 17.42 8.17 3.02
C ARG A 35 18.09 8.98 4.12
N ARG A 36 18.32 8.37 5.27
CA ARG A 36 19.16 8.95 6.32
C ARG A 36 20.63 8.76 5.96
N THR A 37 21.43 9.82 6.05
CA THR A 37 22.83 9.81 5.57
C THR A 37 23.76 8.94 6.42
N LYS A 38 23.48 8.81 7.72
CA LYS A 38 24.36 8.10 8.68
C LYS A 38 24.38 6.58 8.50
N ASP A 39 23.24 5.99 8.22
CA ASP A 39 22.98 4.53 8.26
C ASP A 39 22.26 4.05 7.00
N CYS A 40 22.06 4.94 6.02
CA CYS A 40 21.49 4.59 4.74
C CYS A 40 20.04 4.05 4.78
N ASN A 41 19.35 4.22 5.91
CA ASN A 41 18.00 3.70 6.09
C ASN A 41 16.95 4.58 5.37
N VAL A 42 15.96 3.96 4.72
CA VAL A 42 14.85 4.67 4.07
C VAL A 42 13.80 5.03 5.11
N VAL A 43 13.72 6.31 5.45
CA VAL A 43 12.82 6.81 6.50
C VAL A 43 11.45 7.23 5.97
N ALA A 44 11.35 7.48 4.67
CA ALA A 44 10.10 7.76 3.99
C ALA A 44 10.21 7.42 2.50
N SER A 45 9.09 7.08 1.88
CA SER A 45 8.97 6.91 0.44
C SER A 45 7.75 7.66 -0.08
N LYS A 46 7.81 8.09 -1.34
CA LYS A 46 6.69 8.65 -2.09
C LYS A 46 6.66 8.01 -3.46
N LEU A 47 5.50 7.52 -3.85
CA LEU A 47 5.23 6.96 -5.17
C LEU A 47 4.17 7.83 -5.85
N MET A 48 4.44 8.28 -7.07
CA MET A 48 3.50 9.06 -7.88
C MET A 48 3.36 8.46 -9.27
N PHE A 49 2.12 8.44 -9.77
CA PHE A 49 1.78 8.05 -11.13
C PHE A 49 1.23 9.28 -11.85
N LEU A 50 1.88 9.68 -12.95
CA LEU A 50 1.36 10.69 -13.88
C LEU A 50 0.93 9.96 -15.14
N LEU A 51 -0.36 9.95 -15.44
CA LEU A 51 -0.95 9.21 -16.56
C LEU A 51 -1.68 10.26 -17.41
N ASP A 52 -1.41 10.27 -18.72
CA ASP A 52 -2.02 11.25 -19.63
C ASP A 52 -3.44 10.78 -20.02
N ASP A 53 -3.55 9.97 -21.07
CA ASP A 53 -4.82 9.38 -21.48
C ASP A 53 -5.06 8.04 -20.77
N LEU A 54 -6.25 7.85 -20.22
CA LEU A 54 -6.68 6.61 -19.58
C LEU A 54 -7.80 5.97 -20.41
N LEU A 55 -7.58 4.71 -20.82
CA LEU A 55 -8.56 3.89 -21.50
C LEU A 55 -8.98 2.73 -20.61
N TRP A 56 -10.29 2.67 -20.34
CA TRP A 56 -10.92 1.61 -19.56
C TRP A 56 -11.83 0.82 -20.49
N VAL A 57 -11.72 -0.50 -20.45
CA VAL A 57 -12.63 -1.38 -21.19
C VAL A 57 -13.79 -1.74 -20.25
N LEU A 58 -15.03 -1.62 -20.72
CA LEU A 58 -16.25 -1.76 -19.90
C LEU A 58 -17.29 -2.68 -20.57
N THR A 59 -16.93 -3.92 -20.91
CA THR A 59 -17.93 -4.92 -21.33
C THR A 59 -18.80 -5.35 -20.15
N ASP A 60 -19.99 -5.91 -20.41
CA ASP A 60 -20.88 -6.44 -19.36
C ASP A 60 -20.17 -7.47 -18.46
N SER A 61 -19.37 -8.36 -19.07
CA SER A 61 -18.54 -9.32 -18.33
C SER A 61 -17.50 -8.64 -17.44
N GLN A 62 -16.88 -7.54 -17.88
CA GLN A 62 -15.92 -6.77 -17.08
C GLN A 62 -16.60 -6.01 -15.95
N LEU A 63 -17.81 -5.47 -16.16
CA LEU A 63 -18.58 -4.81 -15.10
C LEU A 63 -18.96 -5.80 -14.01
N LYS A 64 -19.42 -7.00 -14.39
CA LYS A 64 -19.69 -8.11 -13.45
C LYS A 64 -18.44 -8.52 -12.70
N ALA A 65 -17.32 -8.64 -13.40
CA ALA A 65 -16.05 -8.94 -12.76
C ALA A 65 -15.69 -7.82 -11.76
N MET A 66 -15.85 -6.53 -12.11
CA MET A 66 -15.54 -5.38 -11.26
C MET A 66 -16.20 -5.42 -9.90
N MET A 67 -17.45 -5.87 -9.82
CA MET A 67 -18.15 -6.05 -8.55
C MET A 67 -17.45 -7.11 -7.68
N LYS A 68 -17.10 -8.27 -8.25
CA LYS A 68 -16.33 -9.33 -7.55
C LYS A 68 -14.95 -8.86 -7.11
N TYR A 69 -14.28 -8.05 -7.93
CA TYR A 69 -12.99 -7.45 -7.56
C TYR A 69 -13.10 -6.52 -6.36
N ALA A 70 -14.14 -5.68 -6.30
CA ALA A 70 -14.32 -4.74 -5.21
C ALA A 70 -14.49 -5.48 -3.87
N GLU A 71 -15.23 -6.60 -3.87
CA GLU A 71 -15.42 -7.46 -2.69
C GLU A 71 -14.09 -8.10 -2.26
N SER A 72 -13.41 -8.79 -3.16
CA SER A 72 -12.12 -9.45 -2.89
C SER A 72 -11.04 -8.46 -2.44
N LEU A 73 -10.98 -7.29 -3.07
CA LEU A 73 -10.05 -6.22 -2.70
C LEU A 73 -10.36 -5.66 -1.31
N SER A 74 -11.63 -5.45 -0.97
CA SER A 74 -12.03 -4.98 0.36
C SER A 74 -11.60 -5.95 1.45
N GLU A 75 -11.82 -7.25 1.23
CA GLU A 75 -11.41 -8.30 2.18
C GLU A 75 -9.87 -8.34 2.32
N ALA A 76 -9.13 -8.26 1.21
CA ALA A 76 -7.68 -8.22 1.23
C ALA A 76 -7.13 -6.97 1.93
N MET A 77 -7.74 -5.80 1.70
CA MET A 77 -7.40 -4.55 2.36
C MET A 77 -7.66 -4.61 3.86
N GLU A 78 -8.78 -5.21 4.27
CA GLU A 78 -9.11 -5.42 5.67
C GLU A 78 -8.06 -6.30 6.34
N LYS A 79 -7.79 -7.50 5.79
CA LYS A 79 -6.74 -8.42 6.27
C LYS A 79 -5.38 -7.74 6.40
N SER A 80 -5.00 -6.93 5.41
CA SER A 80 -3.75 -6.16 5.43
C SER A 80 -3.73 -5.08 6.52
N ALA A 81 -4.86 -4.39 6.75
CA ALA A 81 -4.97 -3.42 7.84
C ALA A 81 -4.83 -4.07 9.21
N GLN A 82 -5.40 -5.27 9.41
CA GLN A 82 -5.18 -6.04 10.64
C GLN A 82 -3.72 -6.49 10.81
N GLN A 83 -3.06 -6.93 9.74
CA GLN A 83 -1.62 -7.25 9.77
C GLN A 83 -0.76 -6.05 10.16
N ARG A 84 -1.06 -4.85 9.64
CA ARG A 84 -0.35 -3.61 10.05
C ARG A 84 -0.54 -3.29 11.53
N LYS A 85 -1.72 -3.60 12.08
CA LYS A 85 -2.02 -3.38 13.50
C LYS A 85 -1.32 -4.40 14.40
N SER A 86 -1.14 -5.65 13.95
CA SER A 86 -0.39 -6.66 14.70
C SER A 86 1.12 -6.47 14.64
N LEU A 87 1.64 -5.82 13.60
CA LEU A 87 3.07 -5.54 13.41
C LEU A 87 3.48 -4.14 13.93
N ALA A 88 2.60 -3.44 14.65
CA ALA A 88 2.95 -2.16 15.25
C ALA A 88 4.13 -2.36 16.22
N PRO A 89 5.24 -1.61 16.06
CA PRO A 89 6.36 -1.71 16.98
C PRO A 89 5.91 -1.33 18.39
N GLU A 90 6.36 -2.08 19.40
CA GLU A 90 6.19 -1.74 20.80
C GLU A 90 6.53 -0.25 21.03
N PRO A 91 5.76 0.47 21.86
CA PRO A 91 6.10 1.83 22.23
C PRO A 91 7.51 1.80 22.83
N VAL A 92 8.46 2.44 22.17
CA VAL A 92 9.80 2.67 22.71
C VAL A 92 9.61 3.35 24.05
N GLN A 93 9.88 2.63 25.14
CA GLN A 93 9.85 3.15 26.50
C GLN A 93 10.65 4.46 26.52
N ILE A 94 9.96 5.54 26.86
CA ILE A 94 10.58 6.81 27.20
C ILE A 94 11.25 6.57 28.56
N THR A 95 12.55 6.29 28.54
CA THR A 95 13.35 6.18 29.78
C THR A 95 13.30 7.52 30.53
N PRO A 96 13.17 7.54 31.88
CA PRO A 96 12.96 8.78 32.64
C PRO A 96 14.19 9.70 32.61
N PRO A 97 14.03 11.04 32.67
CA PRO A 97 15.16 11.92 32.98
C PRO A 97 15.67 11.62 34.40
N ALA A 98 16.98 11.45 34.54
CA ALA A 98 17.66 11.16 35.79
C ALA A 98 17.42 12.27 36.84
N PRO A 99 17.35 11.94 38.16
CA PRO A 99 17.25 12.95 39.19
C PRO A 99 18.58 13.69 39.32
N SER A 100 18.59 14.98 38.98
CA SER A 100 19.71 15.86 39.29
C SER A 100 19.79 16.01 40.81
N ALA A 101 20.81 15.42 41.41
CA ALA A 101 21.12 15.55 42.81
C ALA A 101 21.28 17.03 43.20
N GLN A 102 20.66 17.39 44.34
CA GLN A 102 21.00 18.57 45.13
C GLN A 102 22.52 18.70 45.27
N GLN A 103 23.08 19.80 44.78
CA GLN A 103 24.32 20.36 45.30
C GLN A 103 24.02 21.77 45.82
N SER A 104 23.85 21.84 47.13
CA SER A 104 24.18 23.01 47.92
C SER A 104 25.62 23.46 47.60
N TRP A 105 25.89 24.76 47.69
CA TRP A 105 27.08 25.35 48.33
C TRP A 105 26.94 26.89 48.36
N ALA A 106 27.32 27.44 49.53
CA ALA A 106 27.51 28.84 49.93
C ALA A 106 26.29 29.78 49.94
#